data_AF-A0A1I3W8M2-F1
#
_entry.id   AF-A0A1I3W8M2-F1
#
_cell.length_a   1.000
_cell.length_b   1.000
_cell.length_c   1.000
_cell.angle_alpha   90.00
_cell.angle_beta   90.00
_cell.angle_gamma   90.00
#
_symmetry.space_group_name_H-M   'P 1'
#
loop_
_entity.id
_entity.type
_entity.pdbx_description
1 polymer ?
#
loop_
_entity_poly.entity_id
_entity_poly.type
_entity_poly.pdbx_seq_one_letter_code
_entity_poly.pdbx_strand_id
1 'polypeptide(L)'
;MKKFYFILTILGALVPWYYFLCFWVENGFDIILFVNQLNSNDITRFFVADVIISALVLIPFVVHESKRLKIPNGIFTLLGLCIGVSFALPLFLYMRERHIDNNTNSANFNTK
;
A
#
# COMPACT_ATOMS: atom_id res chain seq x y z
N MET A 1 -14.84 -9.91 0.96
CA MET A 1 -13.70 -9.10 1.44
C MET A 1 -12.79 -8.64 0.29
N LYS A 2 -12.29 -9.52 -0.58
CA LYS A 2 -11.45 -9.18 -1.76
C LYS A 2 -11.84 -7.93 -2.58
N LYS A 3 -13.12 -7.76 -2.95
CA LYS A 3 -13.58 -6.57 -3.73
C LYS A 3 -13.40 -5.26 -2.98
N PHE A 4 -13.57 -5.28 -1.64
CA PHE A 4 -13.40 -4.10 -0.80
C PHE A 4 -11.93 -3.68 -0.75
N TYR A 5 -11.01 -4.64 -0.55
CA TYR A 5 -9.57 -4.37 -0.60
C TYR A 5 -9.13 -3.84 -1.96
N PHE A 6 -9.68 -4.38 -3.06
CA PHE A 6 -9.39 -3.90 -4.41
C PHE A 6 -9.82 -2.44 -4.65
N ILE A 7 -11.01 -2.05 -4.16
CA ILE A 7 -11.48 -0.66 -4.24
C ILE A 7 -10.58 0.27 -3.42
N LEU A 8 -10.18 -0.16 -2.21
CA LEU A 8 -9.22 0.58 -1.39
C LEU A 8 -7.86 0.72 -2.05
N THR A 9 -7.36 -0.31 -2.74
CA THR A 9 -6.14 -0.26 -3.54
C THR A 9 -6.24 0.81 -4.63
N ILE A 10 -7.34 0.84 -5.39
CA ILE A 10 -7.54 1.83 -6.45
C ILE A 10 -7.60 3.24 -5.88
N LEU A 11 -8.37 3.45 -4.80
CA LEU A 11 -8.45 4.75 -4.13
C LEU A 11 -7.08 5.19 -3.57
N GLY A 12 -6.35 4.28 -2.95
CA GLY A 12 -5.02 4.52 -2.39
C GLY A 12 -3.96 4.88 -3.44
N ALA A 13 -4.15 4.52 -4.71
CA ALA A 13 -3.29 4.96 -5.82
C ALA A 13 -3.81 6.23 -6.51
N LEU A 14 -5.13 6.34 -6.72
CA LEU A 14 -5.74 7.48 -7.42
C LEU A 14 -5.59 8.77 -6.63
N VAL A 15 -5.73 8.74 -5.30
CA VAL A 15 -5.65 9.95 -4.47
C VAL A 15 -4.26 10.59 -4.53
N PRO A 16 -3.14 9.88 -4.28
CA PRO A 16 -1.81 10.45 -4.47
C PRO A 16 -1.56 10.97 -5.88
N TRP A 17 -2.01 10.22 -6.90
CA TRP A 17 -1.84 10.61 -8.30
C TRP A 17 -2.62 11.87 -8.67
N TYR A 18 -3.82 12.04 -8.14
CA TYR A 18 -4.63 13.25 -8.38
C TYR A 18 -3.92 14.50 -7.84
N TYR A 19 -3.43 14.45 -6.60
CA TYR A 19 -2.69 15.58 -6.01
C TYR A 19 -1.36 15.82 -6.72
N PHE A 20 -0.66 14.76 -7.14
CA PHE A 20 0.56 14.87 -7.92
C PHE A 20 0.33 15.55 -9.28
N LEU A 21 -0.75 15.19 -9.98
CA LEU A 21 -1.13 15.82 -11.25
C LEU A 21 -1.54 17.28 -11.07
N CYS A 22 -2.33 17.60 -10.04
CA CYS A 22 -2.73 18.98 -9.75
C CYS A 22 -1.51 19.86 -9.48
N PHE A 23 -0.56 19.37 -8.67
CA PHE A 23 0.70 20.05 -8.41
C PHE A 23 1.52 20.24 -9.70
N TRP A 24 1.58 19.21 -10.56
CA TRP A 24 2.32 19.27 -11.81
C TRP A 24 1.75 20.29 -12.80
N VAL A 25 0.41 20.40 -12.88
CA VAL A 25 -0.26 21.39 -13.72
C VAL A 25 -0.01 22.82 -13.21
N GLU A 26 0.02 23.03 -11.90
CA GLU A 26 0.19 24.36 -11.30
C GLU A 26 1.65 24.83 -11.22
N ASN A 27 2.60 23.93 -10.93
CA ASN A 27 3.98 24.29 -10.57
C ASN A 27 5.04 23.71 -11.52
N GLY A 28 4.65 22.88 -12.50
CA GLY A 28 5.59 22.18 -13.37
C GLY A 28 6.29 21.00 -12.66
N PHE A 29 7.34 20.46 -13.28
CA PHE A 29 8.07 19.29 -12.75
C PHE A 29 9.10 19.72 -11.69
N ASP A 30 8.65 20.42 -10.64
CA ASP A 30 9.50 20.93 -9.56
C ASP A 30 9.30 20.13 -8.26
N ILE A 31 10.04 19.04 -8.15
CA ILE A 31 10.04 18.15 -6.99
C ILE A 31 10.56 18.86 -5.73
N ILE A 32 11.43 19.85 -5.87
CA ILE A 32 12.00 20.60 -4.74
C ILE A 32 10.91 21.49 -4.14
N LEU A 33 10.12 22.16 -4.98
CA LEU A 33 9.00 22.99 -4.54
C LEU A 33 7.89 22.16 -3.88
N PHE A 34 7.64 20.94 -4.39
CA PHE A 34 6.71 19.99 -3.78
C PHE A 34 7.12 19.62 -2.34
N VAL A 35 8.39 19.26 -2.14
CA VAL A 35 8.91 18.91 -0.81
C VAL A 35 8.90 20.12 0.13
N ASN A 36 9.17 21.33 -0.37
CA ASN A 36 9.08 22.55 0.42
C ASN A 36 7.63 22.84 0.86
N GLN A 37 6.63 22.67 -0.02
CA GLN A 37 5.23 22.81 0.35
C GLN A 37 4.77 21.73 1.33
N LEU A 38 5.24 20.49 1.18
CA LEU A 38 4.97 19.43 2.15
C LEU A 38 5.54 19.72 3.55
N ASN A 39 6.61 20.50 3.62
CA ASN A 39 7.22 20.92 4.88
C ASN A 39 6.86 22.34 5.32
N SER A 40 5.95 23.01 4.61
CA SER A 40 5.60 24.41 4.85
C SER A 40 4.77 24.62 6.12
N ASN A 41 3.89 23.66 6.44
CA ASN A 41 2.95 23.74 7.56
C ASN A 41 3.12 22.55 8.51
N ASP A 42 2.89 22.77 9.79
CA ASP A 42 2.99 21.72 10.82
C ASP A 42 1.99 20.59 10.60
N ILE A 43 0.80 20.91 10.07
CA ILE A 43 -0.22 19.91 9.71
C ILE A 43 0.31 18.98 8.61
N THR A 44 0.96 19.51 7.59
CA THR A 44 1.49 18.70 6.48
C THR A 44 2.67 17.84 6.94
N ARG A 45 3.52 18.36 7.83
CA ARG A 45 4.58 17.59 8.49
C ARG A 45 4.01 16.43 9.31
N PHE A 46 2.89 16.62 10.00
CA PHE A 46 2.20 15.56 10.73
C PHE A 46 1.73 14.45 9.78
N PHE A 47 1.12 14.79 8.64
CA PHE A 47 0.72 13.80 7.63
C PHE A 47 1.92 13.03 7.06
N VAL A 48 3.02 13.72 6.75
CA VAL A 48 4.24 13.07 6.26
C VAL A 48 4.81 12.12 7.32
N ALA A 49 4.86 12.54 8.58
CA ALA A 49 5.32 11.70 9.69
C ALA A 49 4.42 10.46 9.88
N ASP A 50 3.09 10.63 9.83
CA ASP A 50 2.12 9.53 9.94
C ASP A 50 2.31 8.49 8.83
N VAL A 51 2.51 8.95 7.58
CA VAL A 51 2.78 8.07 6.44
C VAL A 51 4.11 7.33 6.60
N ILE A 52 5.18 8.00 7.06
CA ILE A 52 6.49 7.39 7.30
C ILE A 52 6.40 6.33 8.39
N ILE A 53 5.75 6.63 9.51
CA ILE A 53 5.58 5.68 10.63
C ILE A 53 4.75 4.48 10.15
N SER A 54 3.65 4.73 9.44
CA SER A 54 2.82 3.67 8.87
C SER A 54 3.61 2.78 7.89
N ALA A 55 4.49 3.37 7.07
CA ALA A 55 5.37 2.62 6.18
C ALA A 55 6.37 1.74 6.96
N LEU A 56 7.00 2.30 7.99
CA LEU A 56 7.96 1.59 8.85
C LEU A 56 7.33 0.42 9.60
N VAL A 57 6.07 0.54 10.01
CA VAL A 57 5.32 -0.57 10.63
C VAL A 57 4.85 -1.59 9.59
N LEU A 58 4.46 -1.13 8.40
CA LEU A 58 3.97 -2.02 7.33
C LEU A 58 5.06 -2.98 6.82
N ILE A 59 6.30 -2.52 6.70
CA ILE A 59 7.41 -3.35 6.19
C ILE A 59 7.62 -4.64 7.00
N PRO A 60 7.91 -4.60 8.31
CA PRO A 60 8.10 -5.80 9.11
C PRO A 60 6.80 -6.61 9.21
N PHE A 61 5.62 -5.97 9.20
CA PHE A 61 4.33 -6.67 9.18
C PHE A 61 4.19 -7.54 7.92
N VAL A 62 4.42 -6.99 6.72
CA VAL A 62 4.37 -7.71 5.44
C VAL A 62 5.39 -8.85 5.43
N VAL A 63 6.62 -8.60 5.88
CA VAL A 63 7.68 -9.61 5.92
C VAL A 63 7.32 -10.75 6.88
N HIS A 64 6.84 -10.44 8.08
CA HIS A 64 6.48 -11.42 9.09
C HIS A 64 5.30 -12.29 8.64
N GLU A 65 4.21 -11.69 8.14
CA GLU A 65 3.05 -12.43 7.66
C GLU A 65 3.35 -13.23 6.38
N SER A 66 4.14 -12.67 5.44
CA SER A 66 4.53 -13.41 4.22
C SER A 66 5.30 -14.68 4.57
N LYS A 67 6.21 -14.62 5.55
CA LYS A 67 6.96 -15.78 6.03
C LYS A 67 6.06 -16.76 6.78
N ARG A 68 5.20 -16.27 7.68
CA ARG A 68 4.29 -17.11 8.49
C ARG A 68 3.30 -17.89 7.62
N LEU A 69 2.71 -17.24 6.62
CA LEU A 69 1.70 -17.82 5.74
C LEU A 69 2.31 -18.45 4.47
N LYS A 70 3.64 -18.44 4.32
CA LYS A 70 4.39 -18.92 3.15
C LYS A 70 3.84 -18.37 1.82
N ILE A 71 3.45 -17.10 1.80
CA ILE A 71 2.90 -16.46 0.60
C ILE A 71 4.08 -16.16 -0.34
N PRO A 72 4.23 -16.86 -1.48
CA PRO A 72 5.45 -16.77 -2.31
C PRO A 72 5.68 -15.37 -2.88
N ASN A 73 4.60 -14.60 -3.07
CA ASN A 73 4.66 -13.27 -3.70
C ASN A 73 4.33 -12.11 -2.75
N GLY A 74 4.12 -12.35 -1.45
CA GLY A 74 3.67 -11.31 -0.51
C GLY A 74 4.63 -10.13 -0.39
N ILE A 75 5.94 -10.39 -0.52
CA ILE A 75 7.02 -9.41 -0.48
C ILE A 75 6.98 -8.42 -1.66
N PHE A 76 6.43 -8.80 -2.83
CA PHE A 76 6.31 -7.87 -3.96
C PHE A 76 5.40 -6.68 -3.64
N THR A 77 4.52 -6.81 -2.64
CA THR A 77 3.69 -5.71 -2.17
C THR A 77 4.50 -4.54 -1.62
N LEU A 78 5.73 -4.77 -1.16
CA LEU A 78 6.63 -3.70 -0.74
C LEU A 78 6.99 -2.74 -1.89
N LEU A 79 6.97 -3.21 -3.14
CA LEU A 79 7.16 -2.33 -4.30
C LEU A 79 6.01 -1.32 -4.43
N GLY A 80 4.81 -1.68 -3.97
CA GLY A 80 3.67 -0.79 -3.89
C GLY A 80 3.85 0.35 -2.87
N LEU A 81 4.80 0.22 -1.93
CA LEU A 81 5.13 1.28 -0.97
C LEU A 81 5.68 2.53 -1.68
N CYS A 82 6.32 2.36 -2.85
CA CYS A 82 6.78 3.46 -3.70
C CYS A 82 5.62 4.28 -4.27
N ILE A 83 4.44 3.67 -4.42
CA ILE A 83 3.21 4.34 -4.85
C ILE A 83 2.51 4.96 -3.64
N GLY A 84 2.54 4.24 -2.50
CA GLY A 84 2.09 4.74 -1.20
C GLY A 84 1.68 3.62 -0.27
N VAL A 85 1.74 3.89 1.04
CA VAL A 85 1.32 2.96 2.09
C VAL A 85 -0.15 2.55 1.93
N SER A 86 -0.99 3.49 1.50
CA SER A 86 -2.42 3.28 1.24
C SER A 86 -2.71 2.31 0.09
N PHE A 87 -1.79 2.17 -0.87
CA PHE A 87 -1.90 1.17 -1.94
C PHE A 87 -1.31 -0.18 -1.53
N ALA A 88 -0.13 -0.15 -0.88
CA ALA A 88 0.59 -1.35 -0.46
C ALA A 88 -0.21 -2.20 0.53
N LEU A 89 -0.82 -1.59 1.55
CA LEU A 89 -1.52 -2.33 2.60
C LEU A 89 -2.73 -3.13 2.07
N PRO A 90 -3.66 -2.56 1.27
CA PRO A 90 -4.78 -3.31 0.72
C PRO A 90 -4.35 -4.36 -0.32
N LEU A 91 -3.32 -4.07 -1.13
CA LEU A 91 -2.75 -5.06 -2.06
C LEU A 91 -2.25 -6.30 -1.31
N PHE A 92 -1.60 -6.09 -0.16
CA PHE A 92 -1.07 -7.18 0.67
C PHE A 92 -2.21 -8.03 1.24
N LEU A 93 -3.24 -7.37 1.78
CA LEU A 93 -4.43 -8.04 2.31
C LEU A 93 -5.14 -8.87 1.24
N TYR A 94 -5.24 -8.35 0.01
CA TYR A 94 -5.81 -9.09 -1.11
C TYR A 94 -5.00 -10.36 -1.44
N MET A 95 -3.67 -10.25 -1.51
CA MET A 95 -2.80 -11.40 -1.78
C MET A 95 -2.88 -12.45 -0.66
N ARG A 96 -2.93 -12.01 0.60
CA ARG A 96 -3.13 -12.87 1.76
C ARG A 96 -4.43 -13.65 1.65
N GLU A 97 -5.54 -12.97 1.39
CA GLU A 97 -6.85 -13.60 1.34
C GLU A 97 -6.96 -14.59 0.16
N ARG A 98 -6.35 -14.27 -0.98
CA ARG A 98 -6.23 -15.23 -2.10
C ARG A 98 -5.44 -16.49 -1.72
N HIS A 99 -4.37 -16.34 -0.94
CA HIS A 99 -3.55 -17.48 -0.52
C HIS A 99 -4.26 -18.37 0.51
N ILE A 100 -5.01 -17.77 1.43
CA ILE A 100 -5.82 -18.50 2.40
C ILE A 100 -6.89 -19.32 1.66
N ASP A 101 -7.67 -18.70 0.78
CA ASP A 101 -8.73 -19.38 0.02
C ASP A 101 -8.23 -20.55 -0.83
N ASN A 102 -7.02 -20.44 -1.41
CA ASN A 102 -6.42 -21.51 -2.19
C ASN A 102 -6.01 -22.71 -1.31
N ASN A 103 -5.53 -22.46 -0.09
CA ASN A 103 -5.17 -23.52 0.86
C ASN A 103 -6.40 -24.23 1.40
N THR A 104 -7.49 -23.51 1.72
CA THR A 104 -8.76 -24.14 2.14
C THR A 104 -9.39 -24.99 1.05
N ASN A 105 -9.39 -24.54 -0.21
CA ASN A 105 -9.92 -25.33 -1.32
C ASN A 105 -9.11 -26.62 -1.57
N SER A 106 -7.79 -26.55 -1.44
CA SER A 106 -6.90 -27.72 -1.59
C SER A 106 -7.15 -28.77 -0.49
N ALA A 107 -7.41 -28.33 0.74
CA ALA A 107 -7.72 -29.23 1.86
C ALA A 107 -9.09 -29.93 1.70
N ASN A 108 -10.09 -29.23 1.17
CA ASN A 108 -11.43 -29.80 0.92
C ASN A 108 -11.46 -30.77 -0.27
N PHE A 109 -10.53 -30.67 -1.23
CA PHE A 109 -10.42 -31.63 -2.33
C PHE A 109 -9.79 -32.95 -1.89
N ASN A 110 -8.80 -32.93 -1.00
CA ASN A 110 -8.14 -34.15 -0.49
C ASN A 110 -8.97 -34.98 0.50
N THR A 111 -10.16 -34.49 0.89
CA THR A 111 -11.05 -35.16 1.85
C THR A 111 -12.29 -35.76 1.21
N LYS A 112 -12.46 -35.64 -0.12
CA LYS A 112 -13.46 -36.35 -0.92
C LYS A 112 -12.84 -37.49 -1.69
#